data_AF-A0A011QJB8-F1
#
_entry.id   AF-A0A011QJB8-F1
#
_cell.length_a   1.000
_cell.length_b   1.000
_cell.length_c   1.000
_cell.angle_alpha   90.00
_cell.angle_beta   90.00
_cell.angle_gamma   90.00
#
_symmetry.space_group_name_H-M   'P 1'
#
loop_
_entity.id
_entity.type
_entity.pdbx_description
1 polymer ?
#
loop_
_entity_poly.entity_id
_entity_poly.type
_entity_poly.pdbx_seq_one_letter_code
_entity_poly.pdbx_strand_id
1 'polypeptide(L)' 'MSRLRPVAIFVIATAIVVLGSEVGEQLAIPGIHSVVPSAEAVVGRPLTPVSYAGVARRTVRRCAAGVYRC' A
#
# COMPACT_ATOMS: atom_id res chain seq x y z
N MET A 1 -6.03 34.50 23.43
CA MET A 1 -4.93 33.61 23.85
C MET A 1 -4.43 32.85 22.63
N SER A 2 -3.17 33.08 22.24
CA SER A 2 -2.52 32.58 21.03
C SER A 2 -2.21 31.08 21.07
N ARG A 3 -3.27 30.25 21.03
CA ARG A 3 -3.19 28.77 20.97
C ARG A 3 -2.39 28.25 19.76
N LEU A 4 -2.03 29.11 18.82
CA LEU A 4 -1.19 28.79 17.66
C LEU A 4 0.19 28.25 18.03
N ARG A 5 0.85 28.75 19.09
CA ARG A 5 2.18 28.24 19.49
C ARG A 5 2.15 26.78 19.96
N PRO A 6 1.30 26.39 20.93
CA PRO A 6 1.23 24.98 21.34
C PRO A 6 0.71 24.08 20.23
N VAL A 7 -0.23 24.56 19.40
CA VAL A 7 -0.73 23.79 18.25
C VAL A 7 0.40 23.54 17.23
N ALA A 8 1.21 24.55 16.90
CA ALA A 8 2.33 24.40 15.99
C ALA A 8 3.36 23.38 16.52
N ILE A 9 3.68 23.44 17.82
CA ILE A 9 4.59 22.47 18.45
C ILE A 9 4.04 21.06 18.34
N PHE A 10 2.75 20.86 18.61
CA PHE A 10 2.11 19.55 18.48
C PHE A 10 2.15 19.03 17.04
N VAL A 11 1.83 19.88 16.05
CA VAL A 11 1.86 19.49 14.64
C VAL A 11 3.28 19.07 14.23
N ILE A 12 4.29 19.86 14.61
CA ILE A 12 5.69 19.55 14.29
C ILE A 12 6.12 18.23 14.95
N ALA A 13 5.80 18.03 16.24
CA ALA A 13 6.12 16.80 16.94
C ALA A 13 5.47 15.58 16.28
N THR A 14 4.18 15.67 15.90
CA THR A 14 3.48 14.59 15.20
C THR A 14 4.09 14.32 13.83
N ALA A 15 4.48 15.36 13.08
CA ALA A 15 5.10 15.20 11.76
C ALA A 15 6.46 14.49 11.87
N ILE A 16 7.28 14.83 12.88
CA ILE A 16 8.58 14.19 13.11
C ILE A 16 8.41 12.70 13.43
N VAL A 17 7.43 12.35 14.27
CA VAL A 17 7.17 10.94 14.61
C VAL A 17 6.75 10.16 13.37
N VAL A 18 5.80 10.67 12.58
CA VAL A 18 5.33 9.99 11.37
C VAL A 18 6.46 9.84 10.35
N LEU A 19 7.16 10.93 10.01
CA LEU A 19 8.26 10.89 9.04
C LEU A 19 9.42 10.00 9.51
N GLY A 20 9.74 10.03 10.80
CA GLY A 20 10.80 9.21 11.39
C GLY A 20 10.51 7.72 11.31
N SER A 21 9.25 7.32 11.53
CA SER A 21 8.82 5.92 11.40
C SER A 21 8.97 5.39 9.97
N GLU A 22 8.62 6.18 8.95
CA GLU A 22 8.75 5.76 7.54
C GLU A 22 10.22 5.58 7.13
N VAL A 23 11.10 6.50 7.53
CA VAL A 23 12.54 6.37 7.28
C VAL A 23 13.12 5.17 8.01
N GLY A 24 12.65 4.92 9.24
CA GLY A 24 13.07 3.79 10.05
C GLY A 24 12.74 2.43 9.44
N GLU A 25 11.52 2.27 8.93
CA GLU A 25 11.09 1.08 8.18
C GLU A 25 11.94 0.90 6.92
N GLN A 26 12.23 1.97 6.17
CA GLN A 26 13.02 1.89 4.94
C GLN A 26 14.48 1.45 5.20
N LEU A 27 15.02 1.75 6.38
CA LEU A 27 16.34 1.27 6.82
C LEU A 27 16.30 -0.13 7.47
N ALA A 28 15.14 -0.79 7.48
CA ALA A 28 14.91 -2.12 8.04
C ALA A 28 15.37 -2.27 9.51
N ILE A 29 15.21 -1.22 10.31
CA ILE A 29 15.59 -1.24 11.72
C ILE A 29 14.56 -2.08 12.48
N PRO A 30 14.97 -3.13 13.22
CA PRO A 30 14.03 -3.99 13.91
C PRO A 30 13.27 -3.24 15.02
N GLY A 31 11.94 -3.30 14.99
CA GLY A 31 11.05 -2.74 16.01
C GLY A 31 10.47 -1.37 15.72
N ILE A 32 10.85 -0.71 14.62
CA ILE A 32 10.15 0.46 14.09
C ILE A 32 9.34 0.05 12.87
N HIS A 33 8.04 0.33 12.93
CA HIS A 33 7.08 0.00 11.89
C HIS A 33 6.61 1.26 11.17
N SER A 34 6.42 1.16 9.85
CA SER A 34 5.72 2.19 9.06
C SER A 34 4.31 2.42 9.59
N VAL A 35 3.89 3.68 9.59
CA VAL A 35 2.51 4.09 9.90
C VAL A 35 1.59 3.75 8.71
N VAL A 36 2.15 3.61 7.52
CA VAL A 36 1.45 3.24 6.30
C VAL A 36 1.55 1.72 6.08
N PRO A 37 0.42 0.98 5.97
CA PRO A 37 0.48 -0.45 5.70
C PRO A 37 1.10 -0.71 4.32
N SER A 38 1.95 -1.74 4.22
CA SER A 38 2.53 -2.12 2.94
C SER A 38 1.45 -2.66 1.99
N ALA A 39 1.42 -2.14 0.76
CA ALA A 39 0.50 -2.55 -0.29
C ALA A 39 1.27 -3.35 -1.35
N GLU A 40 1.82 -4.50 -0.95
CA GLU A 40 2.59 -5.35 -1.85
C GLU A 40 1.64 -6.21 -2.72
N ALA A 41 1.76 -6.05 -4.03
CA ALA A 41 1.10 -6.95 -4.98
C ALA A 41 1.99 -8.18 -5.22
N VAL A 42 1.54 -9.35 -4.76
CA VAL A 42 2.26 -10.61 -5.00
C VAL A 42 2.15 -10.99 -6.49
N VAL A 43 3.24 -10.88 -7.25
CA VAL A 43 3.29 -11.28 -8.66
C VAL A 43 3.05 -12.79 -8.78
N GLY A 44 2.11 -13.20 -9.63
CA GLY A 44 1.78 -14.62 -9.83
C GLY A 44 0.60 -15.14 -9.00
N ARG A 45 0.03 -14.34 -8.08
CA ARG A 45 -1.27 -14.66 -7.49
C ARG A 45 -2.32 -14.69 -8.62
N PRO A 46 -3.39 -15.51 -8.53
CA PRO A 46 -4.37 -15.64 -9.62
C PRO A 46 -4.97 -14.32 -10.15
N LEU A 47 -4.96 -13.24 -9.36
CA LEU A 47 -5.45 -11.91 -9.72
C LEU A 47 -4.36 -10.93 -10.19
N THR A 48 -3.07 -11.26 -10.06
CA THR A 48 -1.90 -10.45 -10.46
C THR A 48 -1.01 -11.26 -11.43
N PRO A 49 -1.55 -11.56 -12.61
CA PRO A 49 -0.91 -12.43 -13.58
C PRO A 49 0.35 -11.78 -14.15
N VAL A 50 1.38 -12.61 -14.36
CA VAL A 50 2.66 -12.17 -14.95
C VAL A 50 2.57 -11.96 -16.47
N SER A 51 1.53 -12.51 -17.12
CA SER A 51 1.40 -12.55 -18.58
C SER A 51 0.06 -12.05 -19.08
N TYR A 52 0.09 -11.02 -19.93
CA TYR A 52 -1.09 -10.46 -20.62
C TYR A 52 -1.80 -11.51 -21.49
N ALA A 53 -1.06 -12.33 -22.23
CA ALA A 53 -1.62 -13.42 -23.03
C ALA A 53 -2.32 -14.47 -22.15
N GLY A 54 -1.81 -14.72 -20.94
CA GLY A 54 -2.45 -15.57 -19.94
C GLY A 54 -3.78 -14.98 -19.44
N VAL A 55 -3.84 -13.67 -19.22
CA VAL A 55 -5.07 -12.96 -18.82
C VAL A 55 -6.14 -13.12 -19.88
N ALA A 56 -5.83 -12.78 -21.14
CA ALA A 56 -6.79 -12.86 -22.23
C ALA A 56 -7.40 -14.26 -22.36
N ARG A 57 -6.58 -15.32 -22.32
CA ARG A 57 -7.06 -16.71 -22.36
C ARG A 57 -7.95 -17.05 -21.15
N ARG A 58 -7.60 -16.60 -19.95
CA ARG A 58 -8.36 -16.86 -18.72
C ARG A 58 -9.70 -16.11 -18.73
N THR A 59 -9.72 -14.88 -19.21
CA THR A 59 -10.93 -14.08 -19.40
C THR A 59 -11.86 -14.73 -20.41
N VAL A 60 -11.36 -15.14 -21.58
CA VAL A 60 -12.14 -15.85 -22.60
C VAL A 60 -12.74 -17.15 -22.05
N ARG A 61 -11.95 -17.95 -21.32
CA ARG A 61 -12.48 -19.17 -20.67
C ARG A 61 -13.57 -18.87 -19.64
N ARG A 62 -13.45 -17.79 -18.87
CA ARG A 62 -14.48 -17.37 -17.90
C ARG A 62 -15.73 -16.85 -18.58
N CYS A 63 -15.61 -16.13 -19.69
CA CYS A 63 -16.74 -15.76 -20.55
C CYS A 63 -17.46 -17.02 -21.05
N ALA A 64 -16.72 -17.98 -21.61
CA ALA A 64 -17.29 -19.23 -22.12
C ALA A 64 -17.97 -20.07 -21.03
N ALA A 65 -17.48 -20.01 -19.79
CA ALA A 65 -18.07 -20.66 -18.63
C ALA A 65 -19.25 -19.86 -18.02
N GLY A 66 -19.64 -18.71 -18.57
CA GLY A 66 -20.74 -17.87 -18.08
C GLY A 66 -20.43 -17.12 -16.77
N VAL A 67 -19.17 -17.06 -16.34
CA VAL A 67 -18.76 -16.37 -15.10
C VAL A 67 -18.82 -14.86 -15.27
N TYR A 68 -18.55 -14.37 -16.48
CA TYR A 68 -18.63 -12.95 -16.82
C TYR A 68 -19.67 -12.73 -17.91
N ARG A 69 -20.34 -11.58 -17.83
CA ARG A 69 -21.18 -11.08 -18.92
C ARG A 69 -20.26 -10.46 -19.97
N CYS A 70 -19.81 -11.34 -20.83
CA CYS A 70 -19.24 -11.05 -22.12
C CYS A 70 -20.38 -11.14 -23.15
#